data_AF-A0A0A9DZ50-F1
#
_entry.id   AF-A0A0A9DZ50-F1
#
_cell.length_a   1.000
_cell.length_b   1.000
_cell.length_c   1.000
_cell.angle_alpha   90.00
_cell.angle_beta   90.00
_cell.angle_gamma   90.00
#
_symmetry.space_group_name_H-M   'P 1'
#
loop_
_entity.id
_entity.type
_entity.pdbx_description
1 polymer ?
#
loop_
_entity_poly.entity_id
_entity_poly.type
_entity_poly.pdbx_seq_one_letter_code
_entity_poly.pdbx_strand_id
1 'polypeptide(L)'
;MDDVCYNNAYFARVGGISLPEMNYLEVDFLFGVGFDLNVSPETFGHYCAVLQSEMLCLELDTTTPAAATPRLHSCCLSEDDDATTTSSSSQQQLAA
;
A
#
# COMPACT_ATOMS: atom_id res chain seq x y z
N MET A 1 12.82 -10.97 -7.85
CA MET A 1 13.22 -10.06 -6.77
C MET A 1 14.00 -8.95 -7.43
N ASP A 2 13.65 -7.70 -7.15
CA ASP A 2 14.35 -6.57 -7.72
C ASP A 2 15.78 -6.53 -7.20
N ASP A 3 16.73 -6.07 -8.02
CA ASP A 3 18.14 -5.96 -7.62
C ASP A 3 18.38 -4.77 -6.65
N VAL A 4 17.36 -3.94 -6.40
CA VAL A 4 17.44 -2.74 -5.57
C VAL A 4 16.64 -2.93 -4.29
N CYS A 5 17.32 -2.86 -3.15
CA CYS A 5 16.70 -2.90 -1.82
C CYS A 5 16.80 -1.53 -1.13
N TYR A 6 15.69 -1.07 -0.56
CA TYR A 6 15.64 0.10 0.32
C TYR A 6 15.55 -0.35 1.79
N ASN A 7 16.04 0.47 2.71
CA ASN A 7 15.97 0.16 4.14
C ASN A 7 14.61 0.58 4.75
N ASN A 8 14.33 0.13 5.96
CA ASN A 8 13.08 0.45 6.65
C ASN A 8 12.90 1.94 6.94
N ALA A 9 13.99 2.70 7.08
CA ALA A 9 13.89 4.15 7.25
C ALA A 9 13.32 4.83 6.00
N TYR A 10 13.63 4.31 4.81
CA TYR A 10 13.01 4.76 3.57
C TYR A 10 11.51 4.43 3.55
N PHE A 11 11.15 3.16 3.80
CA PHE A 11 9.75 2.72 3.77
C PHE A 11 8.89 3.38 4.85
N ALA A 12 9.44 3.64 6.04
CA ALA A 12 8.75 4.37 7.11
C ALA A 12 8.39 5.79 6.67
N ARG A 13 9.32 6.51 6.03
CA ARG A 13 9.05 7.87 5.51
C ARG A 13 7.99 7.86 4.40
N VAL A 14 8.06 6.91 3.46
CA VAL A 14 7.08 6.80 2.36
C VAL A 14 5.70 6.41 2.90
N GLY A 15 5.64 5.48 3.85
CA GLY A 15 4.40 5.00 4.46
C GLY A 15 3.81 5.92 5.52
N GLY A 16 4.47 7.03 5.87
CA GLY A 16 3.96 7.98 6.87
C GLY A 16 3.97 7.46 8.30
N ILE A 17 4.81 6.47 8.63
CA ILE A 17 4.91 5.87 9.96
C ILE A 17 6.31 6.04 10.56
N SER A 18 6.44 5.78 11.85
CA SER A 18 7.74 5.87 12.52
C SER A 18 8.66 4.69 12.13
N LEU A 19 9.97 4.90 12.16
CA LEU A 19 10.93 3.80 11.93
C LEU A 19 10.76 2.63 12.93
N PRO A 20 10.58 2.85 14.24
CA PRO A 20 10.31 1.75 15.17
C PRO A 20 9.06 0.94 14.81
N GLU A 21 8.00 1.60 14.34
CA GLU A 21 6.77 0.95 13.89
C GLU A 21 7.01 0.12 12.62
N MET A 22 7.70 0.67 11.62
CA MET A 22 8.07 -0.09 10.41
C MET A 22 8.92 -1.33 10.74
N ASN A 23 9.89 -1.19 11.65
CA ASN A 23 10.70 -2.32 12.10
C ASN A 23 9.85 -3.38 12.82
N TYR A 24 8.90 -2.96 13.66
CA TYR A 24 7.99 -3.88 14.33
C TYR A 24 7.11 -4.64 13.32
N LEU A 25 6.52 -3.92 12.36
CA LEU A 25 5.67 -4.50 11.33
C LEU A 25 6.42 -5.48 10.43
N GLU A 26 7.67 -5.18 10.07
CA GLU A 26 8.51 -6.11 9.31
C GLU A 26 8.68 -7.43 10.07
N VAL A 27 9.08 -7.36 11.34
CA VAL A 27 9.29 -8.57 12.15
C VAL A 27 7.98 -9.35 12.33
N ASP A 28 6.88 -8.67 12.64
CA ASP A 28 5.56 -9.30 12.80
C ASP A 28 5.11 -10.00 11.51
N PHE A 29 5.29 -9.35 10.35
CA PHE A 29 5.00 -9.95 9.05
C PHE A 29 5.84 -11.19 8.76
N LEU A 30 7.17 -11.10 8.96
CA LEU A 30 8.09 -12.21 8.70
C LEU A 30 7.76 -13.44 9.56
N PHE A 31 7.39 -13.25 10.82
CA PHE A 31 6.92 -14.34 11.67
C PHE A 31 5.54 -14.85 11.24
N GLY A 32 4.63 -13.97 10.83
CA GLY A 32 3.29 -14.33 10.35
C GLY A 32 3.31 -15.24 9.13
N VAL A 33 4.29 -15.06 8.22
CA VAL A 33 4.48 -15.92 7.04
C VAL A 33 5.52 -17.03 7.26
N GLY A 34 6.05 -17.18 8.47
CA GLY A 34 7.04 -18.22 8.79
C GLY A 34 8.35 -18.10 8.00
N PHE A 35 8.74 -16.87 7.63
CA PHE A 35 9.90 -16.57 6.78
C PHE A 35 9.86 -17.21 5.38
N ASP A 36 8.71 -17.75 4.94
CA ASP A 36 8.54 -18.25 3.58
C ASP A 36 8.21 -17.09 2.64
N LEU A 37 9.27 -16.48 2.08
CA LEU A 37 9.18 -15.32 1.20
C LEU A 37 9.24 -15.69 -0.29
N ASN A 38 9.38 -16.98 -0.61
CA ASN A 38 9.55 -17.43 -1.98
C ASN A 38 8.21 -17.90 -2.55
N VAL A 39 7.72 -17.19 -3.55
CA VAL A 39 6.52 -17.60 -4.31
C VAL A 39 6.95 -18.24 -5.62
N SER A 40 6.54 -19.49 -5.86
CA SER A 40 6.77 -20.14 -7.15
C SER A 40 5.90 -19.53 -8.25
N PRO A 41 6.31 -19.58 -9.54
CA PRO A 41 5.48 -19.09 -10.65
C PRO A 41 4.09 -19.75 -10.70
N GLU A 42 4.00 -21.03 -10.35
CA GLU A 42 2.74 -21.77 -10.26
C GLU A 42 1.83 -21.20 -9.16
N THR A 43 2.39 -20.97 -7.97
CA THR A 43 1.65 -20.42 -6.83
C THR A 43 1.15 -19.00 -7.13
N PHE A 44 2.01 -18.16 -7.71
CA PHE A 44 1.64 -16.82 -8.17
C PHE A 44 0.50 -16.88 -9.18
N GLY A 45 0.59 -17.75 -10.19
CA GLY A 45 -0.45 -17.93 -11.20
C GLY A 45 -1.79 -18.36 -10.60
N HIS A 46 -1.78 -19.25 -9.61
CA HIS A 46 -2.99 -19.66 -8.89
C HIS A 46 -3.64 -18.48 -8.14
N TYR A 47 -2.86 -17.67 -7.42
CA TYR A 47 -3.39 -16.48 -6.75
C TYR A 47 -3.97 -15.45 -7.72
N CYS A 48 -3.33 -15.24 -8.88
CA CYS A 48 -3.88 -14.37 -9.92
C CYS A 48 -5.24 -14.86 -10.43
N ALA A 49 -5.38 -16.17 -10.68
CA ALA A 49 -6.63 -16.76 -11.15
C ALA A 49 -7.76 -16.58 -10.12
N VAL A 50 -7.46 -16.78 -8.83
CA VAL A 50 -8.42 -16.54 -7.74
C VAL A 50 -8.86 -15.07 -7.73
N LEU A 51 -7.93 -14.12 -7.70
CA LEU A 51 -8.25 -12.68 -7.68
C LEU A 51 -9.09 -12.25 -8.90
N GLN A 52 -8.79 -12.77 -10.10
CA GLN A 52 -9.55 -12.49 -11.31
C GLN A 52 -10.98 -13.02 -11.23
N SER A 53 -11.19 -14.21 -10.67
CA SER A 53 -12.52 -14.78 -10.48
C SER A 53 -13.37 -13.95 -9.50
N GLU A 54 -12.79 -13.50 -8.39
CA GLU A 54 -13.48 -12.67 -7.40
C GLU A 54 -13.87 -11.30 -7.98
N MET A 55 -12.99 -10.66 -8.77
CA MET A 55 -13.30 -9.41 -9.47
C MET A 55 -14.51 -9.57 -10.40
N LEU A 56 -14.56 -10.66 -11.18
CA LEU A 56 -15.69 -10.94 -12.08
C LEU A 56 -17.00 -11.17 -11.32
N CYS A 57 -16.96 -11.84 -10.17
CA CYS A 57 -18.13 -12.02 -9.30
C CYS A 57 -18.66 -10.68 -8.77
N LEU A 58 -17.77 -9.76 -8.38
CA LEU A 58 -18.16 -8.43 -7.89
C LEU A 58 -18.79 -7.54 -8.97
N GLU A 59 -18.39 -7.70 -10.24
CA GLU A 59 -18.98 -6.95 -11.36
C GLU A 59 -20.42 -7.40 -11.67
N LEU A 60 -20.73 -8.69 -11.52
CA LEU A 60 -22.07 -9.23 -11.76
C LEU A 60 -23.12 -8.70 -10.75
N ASP A 61 -22.70 -8.45 -9.51
CA ASP A 61 -23.51 -7.91 -8.41
C ASP A 61 -23.79 -6.39 -8.51
N THR A 62 -23.39 -5.74 -9.61
CA THR A 62 -23.71 -4.31 -9.87
C THR A 62 -24.96 -4.11 -10.73
N THR A 63 -25.56 -5.18 -11.27
CA THR A 63 -26.72 -5.11 -12.18
C THR A 63 -28.03 -5.61 -11.55
N THR A 64 -28.21 -5.53 -10.23
CA THR A 64 -29.50 -5.85 -9.58
C THR A 64 -29.99 -4.72 -8.69
N PRO A 65 -31.08 -4.01 -9.04
CA PRO A 65 -31.65 -2.98 -8.18
C PRO A 65 -32.65 -3.61 -7.21
N ALA A 66 -32.21 -4.13 -6.07
CA ALA A 66 -33.07 -4.28 -4.88
C ALA A 66 -32.29 -4.63 -3.61
N ALA A 67 -32.43 -3.76 -2.59
CA ALA A 67 -32.26 -4.00 -1.17
C ALA A 67 -30.84 -4.09 -0.56
N ALA A 68 -30.31 -2.90 -0.25
CA ALA A 68 -29.59 -2.51 0.98
C ALA A 68 -28.76 -3.54 1.76
N THR A 69 -27.44 -3.51 1.55
CA THR A 69 -26.40 -3.80 2.56
C THR A 69 -25.27 -2.77 2.41
N PRO A 70 -24.65 -2.27 3.50
CA PRO A 70 -23.72 -1.15 3.41
C PRO A 70 -22.44 -1.61 2.72
N ARG A 71 -22.21 -1.07 1.52
CA ARG A 71 -21.02 -1.32 0.73
C ARG A 71 -19.82 -0.65 1.40
N LEU A 72 -18.72 -1.39 1.54
CA LEU A 72 -17.43 -0.79 1.83
C LEU A 72 -17.15 0.21 0.71
N HIS A 73 -17.16 1.48 1.09
CA HIS A 73 -16.93 2.61 0.23
C HIS A 73 -15.56 2.41 -0.41
N SER A 74 -15.54 2.09 -1.71
CA SER A 74 -14.35 2.18 -2.54
C SER A 74 -13.74 3.54 -2.25
N CYS A 75 -12.54 3.56 -1.68
CA CYS A 75 -11.80 4.79 -1.45
C CYS A 75 -11.45 5.34 -2.83
N CYS A 76 -12.38 6.09 -3.42
CA CYS A 76 -12.06 7.02 -4.48
C CYS A 76 -11.05 7.98 -3.86
N LEU A 77 -9.78 7.76 -4.16
CA LEU A 77 -8.76 8.78 -3.99
C LEU A 77 -9.14 9.86 -5.00
N SER A 78 -9.97 10.80 -4.57
CA SER A 78 -10.11 12.07 -5.25
C SER A 78 -8.73 12.70 -5.18
N GLU A 79 -8.02 12.67 -6.29
CA GLU A 79 -6.83 13.48 -6.51
C GLU A 79 -7.31 14.93 -6.54
N ASP A 80 -7.36 15.58 -5.37
CA ASP A 80 -7.48 17.03 -5.27
C ASP A 80 -6.11 17.61 -5.64
N ASP A 81 -6.01 18.07 -6.88
CA ASP A 81 -4.94 18.92 -7.40
C ASP A 81 -5.08 20.30 -6.75
N ASP A 82 -4.32 20.58 -5.69
CA ASP A 82 -4.04 21.95 -5.27
C ASP A 82 -2.55 22.25 -5.42
N ALA A 83 -2.25 22.83 -6.57
CA ALA A 83 -1.05 23.62 -6.77
C ALA A 83 -1.18 24.92 -5.96
N THR A 84 -0.45 25.02 -4.84
CA THR A 84 -0.10 26.33 -4.27
C THR A 84 1.41 26.45 -4.07
N THR A 85 2.04 27.09 -5.05
CA THR A 85 3.30 27.81 -4.92
C THR A 85 3.24 28.80 -3.77
N THR A 86 4.21 28.78 -2.85
CA THR A 86 4.64 29.99 -2.13
C THR A 86 6.13 29.94 -1.87
N SER A 87 6.78 31.00 -2.31
CA SER A 87 8.20 31.29 -2.24
C SER A 87 8.57 32.03 -0.94
N SER A 88 9.84 31.85 -0.53
CA SER A 88 10.69 32.79 0.21
C SER A 88 10.50 32.99 1.73
N SER A 89 11.49 32.59 2.53
CA SER A 89 12.49 33.52 3.10
C SER A 89 13.31 32.93 4.26
N SER A 90 14.64 33.03 4.11
CA SER A 90 15.64 33.44 5.12
C SER A 90 15.63 32.80 6.53
N GLN A 91 16.70 32.07 6.85
CA GLN A 91 17.49 32.39 8.06
C GLN A 91 18.92 31.82 8.00
N GLN A 92 19.82 32.61 8.59
CA GLN A 92 21.29 32.56 8.55
C GLN A 92 21.92 31.56 9.54
N GLN A 93 23.14 31.10 9.18
CA GLN A 93 24.38 30.91 9.98
C GLN A 93 24.35 30.29 11.40
N LEU A 94 25.19 29.27 11.68
CA LEU A 94 26.47 29.39 12.42
C LEU A 94 27.17 28.02 12.67
N ALA A 95 28.45 28.11 13.04
CA ALA A 95 29.52 27.10 13.08
C ALA A 95 29.38 25.93 14.08
N ALA A 96 30.10 24.84 13.76
CA ALA A 96 31.09 24.20 14.64
C ALA A 96 32.07 23.38 13.78
#